data_AF-A0A929NMH3-F1
#
_entry.id   AF-A0A929NMH3-F1
#
_cell.length_a   1.000
_cell.length_b   1.000
_cell.length_c   1.000
_cell.angle_alpha   90.00
_cell.angle_beta   90.00
_cell.angle_gamma   90.00
#
_symmetry.space_group_name_H-M   'P 1'
#
loop_
_entity.id
_entity.type
_entity.pdbx_description
1 polymer ?
#
loop_
_entity_poly.entity_id
_entity_poly.type
_entity_poly.pdbx_seq_one_letter_code
_entity_poly.pdbx_strand_id
1 'polypeptide(L)'
;SSQPTFAELARIAGDAHVAGIMTGKAGVVHFHLGDGDRGLELIERLLDETEIPPRVLNPTHCNRRKVLFDEACELTRRGCSIDVTAFPAGDNADEYSAAESFRRFKKKGLDMTKLTISSDGGGCLPQFNKQGELIHLDYGRCTLLSETLKELLDEGFDTAQVISVFTSNVASLLKLGQKGEITVGKDADFVILDDHNRIESVMALGQWHQQNYETTQFGGFEKK
;
A
#
# COMPACT_ATOMS: atom_id res chain seq x y z
N SER A 1 2.83 -19.44 6.26
CA SER A 1 1.72 -18.96 7.11
C SER A 1 1.63 -19.82 8.36
N SER A 2 1.49 -19.21 9.54
CA SER A 2 1.36 -19.91 10.84
C SER A 2 -0.01 -20.54 11.08
N GLN A 3 -0.95 -20.40 10.13
CA GLN A 3 -2.34 -20.87 10.24
C GLN A 3 -3.07 -20.31 11.49
N PRO A 4 -3.15 -18.97 11.64
CA PRO A 4 -3.77 -18.37 12.82
C PRO A 4 -5.27 -18.71 12.89
N THR A 5 -5.74 -18.90 14.12
CA THR A 5 -7.16 -19.06 14.42
C THR A 5 -7.87 -17.71 14.44
N PHE A 6 -9.20 -17.73 14.30
CA PHE A 6 -10.03 -16.53 14.41
C PHE A 6 -9.85 -15.82 15.77
N ALA A 7 -9.85 -16.58 16.88
CA ALA A 7 -9.71 -16.00 18.22
C ALA A 7 -8.36 -15.29 18.43
N GLU A 8 -7.28 -15.81 17.85
CA GLU A 8 -5.97 -15.16 17.90
C GLU A 8 -5.97 -13.84 17.13
N LEU A 9 -6.53 -13.81 15.93
CA LEU A 9 -6.63 -12.58 15.14
C LEU A 9 -7.54 -11.55 15.79
N ALA A 10 -8.68 -11.97 16.34
CA ALA A 10 -9.60 -11.09 17.06
C ALA A 10 -8.91 -10.44 18.27
N ARG A 11 -8.15 -11.22 19.03
CA ARG A 11 -7.36 -10.69 20.14
C ARG A 11 -6.31 -9.67 19.66
N ILE A 12 -5.53 -10.00 18.62
CA ILE A 12 -4.49 -9.11 18.09
C ILE A 12 -5.09 -7.78 17.58
N ALA A 13 -6.20 -7.85 16.85
CA ALA A 13 -6.87 -6.66 16.33
C ALA A 13 -7.50 -5.82 17.45
N GLY A 14 -8.07 -6.46 18.48
CA GLY A 14 -8.53 -5.77 19.69
C GLY A 14 -7.38 -5.06 20.43
N ASP A 15 -6.26 -5.75 20.65
CA ASP A 15 -5.07 -5.20 21.30
C ASP A 15 -4.53 -3.98 20.53
N ALA A 16 -4.40 -4.09 19.20
CA ALA A 16 -3.94 -3.01 18.34
C ALA A 16 -4.88 -1.80 18.39
N HIS A 17 -6.20 -2.04 18.37
CA HIS A 17 -7.21 -1.00 18.44
C HIS A 17 -7.11 -0.20 19.74
N VAL A 18 -7.10 -0.89 20.89
CA VAL A 18 -7.04 -0.27 22.22
C VAL A 18 -5.71 0.47 22.42
N ALA A 19 -4.59 -0.12 22.02
CA ALA A 19 -3.28 0.53 22.09
C ALA A 19 -3.23 1.81 21.22
N GLY A 20 -3.89 1.81 20.06
CA GLY A 20 -4.05 2.99 19.22
C GLY A 20 -4.79 4.13 19.91
N ILE A 21 -5.83 3.83 20.70
CA ILE A 21 -6.55 4.83 21.51
C ILE A 21 -5.62 5.39 22.59
N MET A 22 -4.94 4.53 23.34
CA MET A 22 -4.09 4.93 24.47
C MET A 22 -2.90 5.80 24.04
N THR A 23 -2.34 5.54 22.86
CA THR A 23 -1.09 6.19 22.39
C THR A 23 -1.33 7.29 21.37
N GLY A 24 -2.55 7.47 20.88
CA GLY A 24 -2.86 8.37 19.76
C GLY A 24 -2.40 7.84 18.39
N LYS A 25 -1.69 6.70 18.32
CA LYS A 25 -1.27 6.08 17.06
C LYS A 25 -2.46 5.49 16.28
N ALA A 26 -2.20 4.99 15.07
CA ALA A 26 -3.24 4.44 14.20
C ALA A 26 -3.98 3.25 14.83
N GLY A 27 -3.24 2.30 15.41
CA GLY A 27 -3.80 1.06 15.95
C GLY A 27 -4.39 0.18 14.86
N VAL A 28 -3.61 -0.06 13.80
CA VAL A 28 -3.99 -0.90 12.65
C VAL A 28 -3.27 -2.24 12.72
N VAL A 29 -3.89 -3.27 12.17
CA VAL A 29 -3.28 -4.56 11.85
C VAL A 29 -3.14 -4.64 10.34
N HIS A 30 -1.90 -4.73 9.88
CA HIS A 30 -1.57 -4.86 8.46
C HIS A 30 -1.45 -6.34 8.11
N PHE A 31 -2.37 -6.84 7.28
CA PHE A 31 -2.47 -8.26 6.97
C PHE A 31 -1.73 -8.57 5.67
N HIS A 32 -0.72 -9.44 5.72
CA HIS A 32 -0.15 -10.05 4.53
C HIS A 32 -1.09 -11.14 4.02
N LEU A 33 -1.63 -10.99 2.82
CA LEU A 33 -2.49 -11.98 2.19
C LEU A 33 -1.69 -12.84 1.22
N GLY A 34 -1.94 -14.15 1.28
CA GLY A 34 -1.36 -15.16 0.39
C GLY A 34 -2.34 -15.58 -0.72
N ASP A 35 -1.98 -16.64 -1.44
CA ASP A 35 -2.80 -17.19 -2.53
C ASP A 35 -3.84 -18.23 -2.07
N GLY A 36 -4.12 -18.31 -0.77
CA GLY A 36 -5.04 -19.31 -0.23
C GLY A 36 -6.50 -19.01 -0.59
N ASP A 37 -7.27 -20.05 -0.89
CA ASP A 37 -8.67 -19.92 -1.36
C ASP A 37 -9.64 -19.35 -0.33
N ARG A 38 -9.25 -19.29 0.94
CA ARG A 38 -10.04 -18.62 2.00
C ARG A 38 -10.02 -17.09 1.89
N GLY A 39 -9.12 -16.52 1.08
CA GLY A 39 -9.06 -15.09 0.81
C GLY A 39 -9.14 -14.23 2.08
N LEU A 40 -10.18 -13.40 2.15
CA LEU A 40 -10.43 -12.45 3.24
C LEU A 40 -11.37 -12.97 4.33
N GLU A 41 -11.72 -14.25 4.34
CA GLU A 41 -12.73 -14.84 5.24
C GLU A 41 -12.53 -14.43 6.71
N LEU A 42 -11.30 -14.50 7.23
CA LEU A 42 -11.04 -14.13 8.63
C LEU A 42 -11.23 -12.63 8.89
N ILE A 43 -10.93 -11.77 7.91
CA ILE A 43 -11.13 -10.32 8.02
C ILE A 43 -12.63 -10.00 7.97
N GLU A 44 -13.39 -10.65 7.09
CA GLU A 44 -14.84 -10.52 7.01
C GLU A 44 -15.49 -10.94 8.34
N ARG A 45 -15.10 -12.09 8.89
CA ARG A 45 -15.57 -12.55 10.19
C ARG A 45 -15.23 -11.59 11.32
N LEU A 46 -14.06 -10.94 11.30
CA LEU A 46 -13.75 -9.91 12.31
C LEU A 46 -14.74 -8.74 12.25
N LEU A 47 -15.15 -8.34 11.04
CA LEU A 47 -16.14 -7.27 10.86
C LEU A 47 -17.57 -7.69 11.22
N ASP A 48 -17.90 -8.97 11.06
CA ASP A 48 -19.25 -9.51 11.28
C ASP A 48 -19.49 -9.98 12.73
N GLU A 49 -18.48 -10.55 13.37
CA GLU A 49 -18.61 -11.23 14.67
C GLU A 49 -18.02 -10.44 15.84
N THR A 50 -17.46 -9.25 15.61
CA THR A 50 -16.84 -8.41 16.67
C THR A 50 -17.14 -6.92 16.51
N GLU A 51 -16.85 -6.13 17.54
CA GLU A 51 -16.95 -4.67 17.52
C GLU A 51 -15.69 -3.96 17.00
N ILE A 52 -14.73 -4.70 16.42
CA ILE A 52 -13.49 -4.12 15.89
C ILE A 52 -13.82 -3.19 14.72
N PRO A 53 -13.43 -1.90 14.78
CA PRO A 53 -13.75 -0.98 13.70
C PRO A 53 -13.02 -1.33 12.39
N PRO A 54 -13.66 -1.15 11.22
CA PRO A 54 -13.07 -1.46 9.91
C PRO A 54 -11.71 -0.82 9.66
N ARG A 55 -11.49 0.39 10.18
CA ARG A 55 -10.21 1.12 10.07
C ARG A 55 -9.01 0.39 10.70
N VAL A 56 -9.24 -0.61 11.56
CA VAL A 56 -8.17 -1.40 12.19
C VAL A 56 -7.66 -2.44 11.20
N LEU A 57 -8.46 -2.87 10.24
CA LEU A 57 -8.17 -3.98 9.35
C LEU A 57 -7.64 -3.45 8.02
N ASN A 58 -6.35 -3.67 7.74
CA ASN A 58 -5.72 -3.20 6.52
C ASN A 58 -5.01 -4.35 5.77
N PRO A 59 -5.70 -5.03 4.83
CA PRO A 59 -5.09 -6.05 4.00
C PRO A 59 -4.16 -5.46 2.93
N THR A 60 -3.01 -6.10 2.71
CA THR A 60 -2.07 -5.81 1.60
C THR A 60 -1.94 -6.98 0.63
N HIS A 61 -1.24 -6.76 -0.48
CA HIS A 61 -1.13 -7.66 -1.63
C HIS A 61 -2.51 -8.05 -2.19
N CYS A 62 -3.52 -7.18 -2.07
CA CYS A 62 -4.88 -7.50 -2.48
C CYS A 62 -4.96 -7.79 -4.00
N ASN A 63 -4.01 -7.28 -4.77
CA ASN A 63 -3.90 -7.45 -6.21
C ASN A 63 -3.12 -8.70 -6.67
N ARG A 64 -2.61 -9.54 -5.75
CA ARG A 64 -1.88 -10.78 -6.10
C ARG A 64 -2.73 -11.85 -6.79
N ARG A 65 -4.06 -11.77 -6.60
CA ARG A 65 -5.08 -12.61 -7.23
C ARG A 65 -6.26 -11.74 -7.65
N LYS A 66 -6.80 -11.93 -8.86
CA LYS A 66 -7.94 -11.14 -9.36
C LYS A 66 -9.18 -11.26 -8.49
N VAL A 67 -9.47 -12.48 -8.04
CA VAL A 67 -10.60 -12.76 -7.13
C VAL A 67 -10.41 -12.06 -5.79
N LEU A 68 -9.20 -12.14 -5.21
CA LEU A 68 -8.88 -11.48 -3.94
C LEU A 68 -9.03 -9.96 -4.05
N PHE A 69 -8.64 -9.37 -5.18
CA PHE A 69 -8.80 -7.95 -5.43
C PHE A 69 -10.27 -7.53 -5.45
N ASP A 70 -11.13 -8.35 -6.07
CA ASP A 70 -12.57 -8.12 -6.10
C ASP A 70 -13.19 -8.23 -4.70
N GLU A 71 -12.81 -9.22 -3.90
CA GLU A 71 -13.22 -9.36 -2.49
C GLU A 71 -12.76 -8.14 -1.65
N ALA A 72 -11.50 -7.71 -1.83
CA ALA A 72 -10.92 -6.57 -1.13
C ALA A 72 -11.66 -5.26 -1.48
N CYS A 73 -12.07 -5.09 -2.73
CA CYS A 73 -12.91 -3.97 -3.14
C CYS A 73 -14.22 -3.92 -2.35
N GLU A 74 -14.87 -5.06 -2.09
CA GLU A 74 -16.09 -5.11 -1.28
C GLU A 74 -15.85 -4.69 0.18
N LEU A 75 -14.70 -5.03 0.76
CA LEU A 75 -14.33 -4.56 2.11
C LEU A 75 -14.27 -3.03 2.22
N THR A 76 -13.90 -2.32 1.15
CA THR A 76 -13.84 -0.85 1.18
C THR A 76 -15.21 -0.23 1.37
N ARG A 77 -16.28 -0.87 0.88
CA ARG A 77 -17.67 -0.44 1.12
C ARG A 77 -18.07 -0.60 2.59
N ARG A 78 -17.39 -1.48 3.32
CA ARG A 78 -17.53 -1.66 4.77
C ARG A 78 -16.64 -0.71 5.58
N GLY A 79 -15.88 0.16 4.92
CA GLY A 79 -15.06 1.21 5.53
C GLY A 79 -13.58 0.87 5.72
N CYS A 80 -13.15 -0.35 5.38
CA CYS A 80 -11.74 -0.74 5.39
C CYS A 80 -10.95 0.03 4.32
N SER A 81 -9.67 0.26 4.57
CA SER A 81 -8.73 0.64 3.51
C SER A 81 -7.97 -0.59 3.06
N ILE A 82 -7.77 -0.76 1.75
CA ILE A 82 -7.00 -1.85 1.16
C ILE A 82 -5.71 -1.32 0.57
N ASP A 83 -4.68 -2.15 0.64
CA ASP A 83 -3.38 -1.86 0.07
C ASP A 83 -3.08 -2.84 -1.08
N VAL A 84 -2.62 -2.29 -2.20
CA VAL A 84 -2.13 -3.06 -3.34
C VAL A 84 -0.63 -2.86 -3.48
N THR A 85 0.05 -3.86 -4.02
CA THR A 85 1.50 -3.85 -4.14
C THR A 85 1.90 -3.50 -5.57
N ALA A 86 2.85 -2.58 -5.69
CA ALA A 86 3.54 -2.31 -6.94
C ALA A 86 4.51 -3.46 -7.25
N PHE A 87 3.98 -4.56 -7.78
CA PHE A 87 4.79 -5.69 -8.22
C PHE A 87 5.60 -5.33 -9.47
N PRO A 88 6.80 -5.93 -9.66
CA PRO A 88 7.50 -5.89 -10.93
C PRO A 88 6.58 -6.40 -12.06
N ALA A 89 6.76 -5.88 -13.27
CA ALA A 89 6.04 -6.40 -14.43
C ALA A 89 6.34 -7.91 -14.57
N GLY A 90 5.28 -8.72 -14.56
CA GLY A 90 5.38 -10.17 -14.65
C GLY A 90 4.27 -10.78 -15.50
N ASP A 91 4.47 -12.02 -15.92
CA ASP A 91 3.54 -12.76 -16.78
C ASP A 91 2.42 -13.45 -15.99
N ASN A 92 2.25 -13.14 -14.70
CA ASN A 92 1.21 -13.77 -13.89
C ASN A 92 -0.19 -13.28 -14.31
N ALA A 93 -0.87 -14.10 -15.11
CA ALA A 93 -2.19 -13.78 -15.63
C ALA A 93 -3.29 -13.68 -14.56
N ASP A 94 -3.07 -14.12 -13.31
CA ASP A 94 -4.03 -13.96 -12.21
C ASP A 94 -3.70 -12.78 -11.28
N GLU A 95 -2.72 -11.95 -11.64
CA GLU A 95 -2.34 -10.75 -10.88
C GLU A 95 -2.81 -9.47 -11.60
N TYR A 96 -3.04 -8.40 -10.84
CA TYR A 96 -3.14 -7.05 -11.39
C TYR A 96 -1.91 -6.24 -11.01
N SER A 97 -1.35 -5.47 -11.95
CA SER A 97 -0.38 -4.44 -11.61
C SER A 97 -1.03 -3.39 -10.69
N ALA A 98 -0.22 -2.62 -9.97
CA ALA A 98 -0.73 -1.54 -9.13
C ALA A 98 -1.50 -0.49 -9.95
N ALA A 99 -1.01 -0.14 -11.14
CA ALA A 99 -1.71 0.76 -12.06
C ALA A 99 -3.06 0.17 -12.52
N GLU A 100 -3.11 -1.12 -12.90
CA GLU A 100 -4.37 -1.77 -13.30
C GLU A 100 -5.36 -1.86 -12.13
N SER A 101 -4.85 -2.11 -10.92
CA SER A 101 -5.64 -2.10 -9.69
C SER A 101 -6.28 -0.72 -9.45
N PHE A 102 -5.51 0.36 -9.60
CA PHE A 102 -6.01 1.74 -9.54
C PHE A 102 -7.11 1.98 -10.59
N ARG A 103 -6.87 1.62 -11.86
CA ARG A 103 -7.85 1.78 -12.95
C ARG A 103 -9.17 1.08 -12.63
N ARG A 104 -9.08 -0.17 -12.17
CA ARG A 104 -10.26 -0.98 -11.82
C ARG A 104 -11.01 -0.43 -10.62
N PHE A 105 -10.28 -0.07 -9.56
CA PHE A 105 -10.87 0.50 -8.36
C PHE A 105 -11.65 1.78 -8.69
N LYS A 106 -11.05 2.68 -9.49
CA LYS A 106 -11.70 3.89 -10.01
C LYS A 106 -12.88 3.59 -10.91
N LYS A 107 -12.76 2.65 -11.85
CA LYS A 107 -13.83 2.24 -12.77
C LYS A 107 -15.04 1.66 -12.03
N LYS A 108 -14.82 0.98 -10.90
CA LYS A 108 -15.90 0.50 -10.02
C LYS A 108 -16.60 1.61 -9.23
N GLY A 109 -16.13 2.86 -9.32
CA GLY A 109 -16.70 4.00 -8.61
C GLY A 109 -16.53 3.92 -7.09
N LEU A 110 -15.49 3.23 -6.63
CA LEU A 110 -15.18 3.09 -5.20
C LEU A 110 -14.54 4.36 -4.64
N ASP A 111 -14.62 4.53 -3.32
CA ASP A 111 -14.01 5.66 -2.62
C ASP A 111 -12.49 5.57 -2.69
N MET A 112 -11.88 6.40 -3.55
CA MET A 112 -10.44 6.43 -3.77
C MET A 112 -9.63 6.68 -2.49
N THR A 113 -10.22 7.23 -1.43
CA THR A 113 -9.53 7.42 -0.14
C THR A 113 -9.25 6.10 0.60
N LYS A 114 -9.85 5.00 0.15
CA LYS A 114 -9.69 3.64 0.70
C LYS A 114 -8.62 2.81 0.00
N LEU A 115 -7.97 3.34 -1.02
CA LEU A 115 -6.90 2.65 -1.74
C LEU A 115 -5.53 3.23 -1.36
N THR A 116 -4.58 2.36 -1.02
CA THR A 116 -3.16 2.68 -0.91
C THR A 116 -2.32 1.78 -1.80
N ILE A 117 -1.12 2.25 -2.18
CA ILE A 117 -0.16 1.48 -2.96
C ILE A 117 1.17 1.44 -2.20
N SER A 118 1.68 0.23 -1.95
CA SER A 118 2.97 -0.02 -1.30
C SER A 118 3.95 -0.75 -2.24
N SER A 119 5.25 -0.66 -1.95
CA SER A 119 6.30 -1.20 -2.85
C SER A 119 6.73 -2.63 -2.55
N ASP A 120 6.54 -3.09 -1.31
CA ASP A 120 7.21 -4.29 -0.78
C ASP A 120 8.74 -4.28 -1.01
N GLY A 121 9.35 -3.09 -1.01
CA GLY A 121 10.76 -2.89 -1.32
C GLY A 121 11.70 -3.61 -0.34
N GLY A 122 12.65 -4.39 -0.87
CA GLY A 122 13.55 -5.22 -0.08
C GLY A 122 12.92 -6.54 0.41
N GLY A 123 11.61 -6.73 0.19
CA GLY A 123 10.92 -7.99 0.36
C GLY A 123 11.27 -8.98 -0.76
N CYS A 124 11.07 -10.27 -0.47
CA CYS A 124 11.19 -11.31 -1.48
C CYS A 124 9.82 -11.61 -2.11
N LEU A 125 9.81 -11.87 -3.41
CA LEU A 125 8.64 -12.22 -4.20
C LEU A 125 8.80 -13.67 -4.69
N PRO A 126 8.55 -14.67 -3.83
CA PRO A 126 8.72 -16.07 -4.18
C PRO A 126 7.55 -16.59 -5.03
N GLN A 127 7.88 -17.41 -6.02
CA GLN A 127 6.91 -18.21 -6.79
C GLN A 127 7.04 -19.68 -6.39
N PHE A 128 5.91 -20.30 -6.07
CA PHE A 128 5.87 -21.69 -5.64
C PHE A 128 5.13 -22.58 -6.64
N ASN A 129 5.52 -23.85 -6.73
CA ASN A 129 4.73 -24.85 -7.44
C ASN A 129 3.54 -25.33 -6.58
N LYS A 130 2.73 -26.26 -7.12
CA LYS A 130 1.56 -26.82 -6.43
C LYS A 130 1.88 -27.58 -5.14
N GLN A 131 3.14 -28.00 -4.96
CA GLN A 131 3.63 -28.68 -3.76
C GLN A 131 4.23 -27.69 -2.74
N GLY A 132 4.27 -26.39 -3.05
CA GLY A 132 4.84 -25.36 -2.19
C GLY A 132 6.37 -25.24 -2.29
N GLU A 133 6.98 -25.81 -3.34
CA GLU A 133 8.42 -25.71 -3.57
C GLU A 133 8.74 -24.44 -4.35
N LEU A 134 9.82 -23.75 -3.97
CA LEU A 134 10.25 -22.49 -4.59
C LEU A 134 10.75 -22.74 -6.02
N ILE A 135 10.11 -22.11 -7.00
CA ILE A 135 10.52 -22.15 -8.42
C ILE A 135 11.41 -20.95 -8.75
N HIS A 136 11.01 -19.76 -8.29
CA HIS A 136 11.65 -18.51 -8.63
C HIS A 136 11.57 -17.54 -7.45
N LEU A 137 12.57 -16.67 -7.34
CA LEU A 137 12.66 -15.65 -6.32
C LEU A 137 13.04 -14.33 -6.98
N ASP A 138 12.16 -13.35 -6.86
CA ASP A 138 12.45 -11.96 -7.21
C ASP A 138 12.44 -11.08 -5.96
N TYR A 139 12.69 -9.78 -6.12
CA TYR A 139 12.82 -8.81 -5.04
C TYR A 139 12.01 -7.55 -5.35
N GLY A 140 11.20 -7.12 -4.38
CA GLY A 140 10.47 -5.87 -4.47
C GLY A 140 11.42 -4.67 -4.44
N ARG A 141 11.05 -3.58 -5.15
CA ARG A 141 11.85 -2.36 -5.26
C ARG A 141 10.98 -1.14 -5.01
N CYS A 142 11.51 -0.15 -4.29
CA CYS A 142 10.79 1.10 -4.05
C CYS A 142 10.54 1.91 -5.34
N THR A 143 11.38 1.76 -6.37
CA THR A 143 11.25 2.45 -7.66
C THR A 143 9.94 2.15 -8.39
N LEU A 144 9.32 0.99 -8.10
CA LEU A 144 8.04 0.58 -8.68
C LEU A 144 6.90 1.55 -8.32
N LEU A 145 7.00 2.28 -7.21
CA LEU A 145 6.04 3.35 -6.87
C LEU A 145 6.14 4.52 -7.85
N SER A 146 7.36 4.97 -8.14
CA SER A 146 7.58 6.08 -9.09
C SER A 146 7.22 5.68 -10.52
N GLU A 147 7.44 4.43 -10.90
CA GLU A 147 7.02 3.88 -12.20
C GLU A 147 5.49 3.85 -12.31
N THR A 148 4.80 3.34 -11.27
CA THR A 148 3.33 3.32 -11.21
C THR A 148 2.74 4.74 -11.23
N LEU A 149 3.32 5.67 -10.47
CA LEU A 149 2.92 7.08 -10.46
C LEU A 149 3.01 7.68 -11.86
N LYS A 150 4.16 7.51 -12.52
CA LYS A 150 4.39 8.02 -13.87
C LYS A 150 3.42 7.42 -14.88
N GLU A 151 3.22 6.10 -14.86
CA GLU A 151 2.27 5.41 -15.76
C GLU A 151 0.87 6.01 -15.67
N LEU A 152 0.35 6.19 -14.44
CA LEU A 152 -0.99 6.73 -14.23
C LEU A 152 -1.10 8.22 -14.63
N LEU A 153 -0.07 9.02 -14.40
CA LEU A 153 -0.05 10.43 -14.81
C LEU A 153 0.07 10.59 -16.33
N ASP A 154 0.89 9.78 -16.98
CA ASP A 154 1.07 9.78 -18.45
C ASP A 154 -0.22 9.35 -19.17
N GLU A 155 -1.06 8.53 -18.54
CA GLU A 155 -2.39 8.17 -19.03
C GLU A 155 -3.44 9.29 -18.88
N GLY A 156 -3.08 10.40 -18.23
CA GLY A 156 -3.96 11.55 -18.05
C GLY A 156 -4.99 11.39 -16.94
N PHE A 157 -4.76 10.49 -15.97
CA PHE A 157 -5.58 10.46 -14.77
C PHE A 157 -5.38 11.73 -13.93
N ASP A 158 -6.43 12.11 -13.18
CA ASP A 158 -6.39 13.26 -12.27
C ASP A 158 -5.22 13.15 -11.29
N THR A 159 -4.36 14.16 -11.29
CA THR A 159 -3.12 14.19 -10.52
C THR A 159 -3.37 14.07 -9.01
N ALA A 160 -4.41 14.72 -8.49
CA ALA A 160 -4.71 14.69 -7.05
C ALA A 160 -5.14 13.27 -6.62
N GLN A 161 -5.98 12.61 -7.42
CA GLN A 161 -6.37 11.22 -7.17
C GLN A 161 -5.18 10.27 -7.25
N VAL A 162 -4.34 10.39 -8.28
CA VAL A 162 -3.17 9.52 -8.45
C VAL A 162 -2.18 9.71 -7.30
N ILE A 163 -1.88 10.95 -6.89
CA ILE A 163 -0.93 11.20 -5.79
C ILE A 163 -1.49 10.74 -4.44
N SER A 164 -2.80 10.83 -4.22
CA SER A 164 -3.43 10.54 -2.92
C SER A 164 -3.17 9.13 -2.40
N VAL A 165 -3.13 8.11 -3.28
CA VAL A 165 -2.94 6.70 -2.89
C VAL A 165 -1.53 6.40 -2.39
N PHE A 166 -0.57 7.29 -2.65
CA PHE A 166 0.80 7.22 -2.14
C PHE A 166 1.05 8.18 -0.97
N THR A 167 0.16 9.15 -0.74
CA THR A 167 0.38 10.27 0.19
C THR A 167 -0.75 10.40 1.23
N SER A 168 -1.77 11.22 0.96
CA SER A 168 -2.82 11.57 1.92
C SER A 168 -3.61 10.36 2.43
N ASN A 169 -3.85 9.35 1.59
CA ASN A 169 -4.57 8.15 2.02
C ASN A 169 -3.77 7.36 3.06
N VAL A 170 -2.46 7.20 2.81
CA VAL A 170 -1.53 6.54 3.74
C VAL A 170 -1.41 7.35 5.02
N ALA A 171 -1.24 8.67 4.91
CA ALA A 171 -1.12 9.55 6.06
C ALA A 171 -2.38 9.53 6.94
N SER A 172 -3.57 9.52 6.32
CA SER A 172 -4.85 9.41 7.03
C SER A 172 -5.00 8.06 7.74
N LEU A 173 -4.76 6.95 7.03
CA LEU A 173 -4.83 5.59 7.56
C LEU A 173 -3.89 5.40 8.77
N LEU A 174 -2.67 5.90 8.67
CA LEU A 174 -1.63 5.75 9.68
C LEU A 174 -1.59 6.89 10.71
N LYS A 175 -2.52 7.85 10.64
CA LYS A 175 -2.58 9.05 11.48
C LYS A 175 -1.28 9.87 11.50
N LEU A 176 -0.63 9.99 10.35
CA LEU A 176 0.57 10.81 10.18
C LEU A 176 0.18 12.27 9.92
N GLY A 177 -0.28 12.97 10.96
CA GLY A 177 -0.87 14.32 10.85
C GLY A 177 0.02 15.37 10.19
N GLN A 178 1.34 15.22 10.27
CA GLN A 178 2.33 16.12 9.66
C GLN A 178 2.68 15.80 8.20
N LYS A 179 2.13 14.73 7.62
CA LYS A 179 2.54 14.17 6.33
C LYS A 179 1.39 14.15 5.32
N GLY A 180 1.73 13.82 4.08
CA GLY A 180 0.80 13.45 3.01
C GLY A 180 0.05 14.61 2.34
N GLU A 181 0.25 15.86 2.76
CA GLU A 181 -0.39 17.04 2.18
C GLU A 181 0.54 18.25 2.24
N ILE A 182 0.41 19.14 1.25
CA ILE A 182 1.15 20.41 1.19
C ILE A 182 0.27 21.49 1.83
N THR A 183 0.51 21.80 3.10
CA THR A 183 -0.22 22.83 3.85
C THR A 183 0.69 23.48 4.87
N VAL A 184 0.49 24.77 5.15
CA VAL A 184 1.28 25.52 6.14
C VAL A 184 1.25 24.80 7.50
N GLY A 185 2.42 24.56 8.07
CA GLY A 185 2.59 23.88 9.36
C GLY A 185 2.86 22.36 9.29
N LYS A 186 2.73 21.74 8.11
CA LYS A 186 3.16 20.36 7.87
C LYS A 186 4.65 20.27 7.55
N ASP A 187 5.20 19.06 7.62
CA ASP A 187 6.61 18.83 7.33
C ASP A 187 6.91 19.07 5.85
N ALA A 188 8.07 19.68 5.56
CA ALA A 188 8.52 19.98 4.21
C ALA A 188 9.10 18.73 3.51
N ASP A 189 8.21 17.77 3.21
CA ASP A 189 8.50 16.57 2.43
C ASP A 189 7.93 16.74 1.02
N PHE A 190 8.79 16.94 0.03
CA PHE A 190 8.38 17.27 -1.33
C PHE A 190 9.06 16.37 -2.36
N VAL A 191 8.32 16.08 -3.43
CA VAL A 191 8.84 15.46 -4.65
C VAL A 191 8.52 16.41 -5.79
N ILE A 192 9.54 16.77 -6.57
CA ILE A 192 9.39 17.59 -7.78
C ILE A 192 9.44 16.64 -8.98
N LEU A 193 8.40 16.72 -9.81
CA LEU A 193 8.32 15.98 -11.06
C LEU A 193 8.72 16.90 -12.23
N ASP A 194 9.35 16.31 -13.24
CA ASP A 194 9.65 16.99 -14.50
C ASP A 194 8.45 16.99 -15.47
N ASP A 195 8.63 17.60 -16.65
CA ASP A 195 7.62 17.64 -17.72
C ASP A 195 7.22 16.26 -18.27
N HIS A 196 7.91 15.20 -17.84
CA HIS A 196 7.66 13.81 -18.19
C HIS A 196 7.24 12.99 -16.97
N ASN A 197 6.75 13.60 -15.89
CA ASN A 197 6.30 12.94 -14.67
C ASN A 197 7.36 12.05 -13.98
N ARG A 198 8.66 12.29 -14.23
CA ARG A 198 9.77 11.61 -13.56
C ARG A 198 10.19 12.41 -12.34
N ILE A 199 10.66 11.71 -11.31
CA ILE A 199 11.17 12.34 -10.09
C ILE A 199 12.50 13.04 -10.39
N GLU A 200 12.51 14.37 -10.31
CA GLU A 200 13.69 15.20 -10.52
C GLU A 200 14.39 15.53 -9.20
N SER A 201 13.62 15.99 -8.20
CA SER A 201 14.15 16.43 -6.91
C SER A 201 13.32 15.89 -5.76
N VAL A 202 13.97 15.61 -4.63
CA VAL A 202 13.35 15.05 -3.42
C VAL A 202 13.84 15.80 -2.19
N MET A 203 12.90 16.32 -1.42
CA MET A 203 13.12 16.97 -0.13
C MET A 203 12.48 16.15 0.98
N ALA A 204 13.18 15.97 2.09
CA ALA A 204 12.64 15.41 3.32
C ALA A 204 12.99 16.35 4.48
N LEU A 205 11.98 16.72 5.28
CA LEU A 205 12.11 17.61 6.44
C LEU A 205 12.84 18.93 6.11
N GLY A 206 12.58 19.50 4.93
CA GLY A 206 13.22 20.74 4.50
C GLY A 206 14.65 20.58 3.95
N GLN A 207 15.15 19.35 3.83
CA GLN A 207 16.51 19.06 3.34
C GLN A 207 16.45 18.37 1.98
N TRP A 208 17.24 18.82 1.02
CA TRP A 208 17.35 18.16 -0.29
C TRP A 208 18.16 16.88 -0.17
N HIS A 209 17.57 15.75 -0.56
CA HIS A 209 18.23 14.44 -0.71
C HIS A 209 18.61 14.16 -2.16
N GLN A 210 17.84 14.69 -3.10
CA GLN A 210 18.13 14.71 -4.53
C GLN A 210 17.72 16.09 -5.07
N GLN A 211 18.53 16.67 -5.96
CA GLN A 211 18.24 17.94 -6.62
C GLN A 211 18.73 17.92 -8.07
N ASN A 212 17.85 18.27 -9.01
CA ASN A 212 18.15 18.27 -10.46
C ASN A 212 18.72 16.92 -10.94
N TYR A 213 18.08 15.81 -10.56
CA TYR A 213 18.51 14.42 -10.84
C TYR A 213 19.82 13.97 -10.16
N GLU A 214 20.46 14.83 -9.37
CA GLU A 214 21.71 14.51 -8.68
C GLU A 214 21.43 14.19 -7.21
N THR A 215 21.95 13.06 -6.73
CA THR A 215 21.87 12.70 -5.31
C THR A 215 22.76 13.63 -4.49
N THR A 216 22.16 14.38 -3.55
CA THR A 216 22.87 15.35 -2.71
C THR A 216 23.25 14.78 -1.34
N GLN A 217 22.51 13.77 -0.86
CA GLN A 217 22.76 13.08 0.40
C GLN A 217 22.79 11.57 0.21
N PHE A 218 23.78 10.92 0.82
CA PHE A 218 24.01 9.48 0.76
C PHE A 218 23.91 8.89 2.16
N GLY A 219 23.46 7.63 2.26
CA GLY A 219 23.54 6.87 3.49
C GLY A 219 24.99 6.67 3.94
N GLY A 220 25.17 6.36 5.23
CA GLY A 220 26.51 6.28 5.85
C GLY A 220 27.48 5.26 5.22
N PHE A 221 26.97 4.32 4.42
CA PHE A 221 27.76 3.28 3.74
C PHE A 221 27.57 3.27 2.22
N GLU A 222 26.89 4.27 1.65
CA GLU A 222 26.71 4.40 0.21
C GLU A 222 27.87 5.17 -0.42
N LYS A 223 28.30 4.74 -1.60
CA LYS A 223 29.36 5.43 -2.35
C LYS A 223 28.75 6.48 -3.27
N LYS A 224 29.47 7.59 -3.44
CA LYS A 224 29.23 8.54 -4.52
C LYS A 224 29.68 7.98 -5.86
#